data_AF-A0A3B0V2Q0-F1
#
_entry.id   AF-A0A3B0V2Q0-F1
#
_cell.length_a   1.000
_cell.length_b   1.000
_cell.length_c   1.000
_cell.angle_alpha   90.00
_cell.angle_beta   90.00
_cell.angle_gamma   90.00
#
_symmetry.space_group_name_H-M   'P 1'
#
loop_
_entity.id
_entity.type
_entity.pdbx_description
1 polymer ?
#
loop_
_entity_poly.entity_id
_entity_poly.type
_entity_poly.pdbx_seq_one_letter_code
_entity_poly.pdbx_strand_id
1 'polypeptide(L)' 'MRLAAAVKWYEVEHISQAKAAEIAGVSRAEFLAALTRYDVTPFQYQSADDLINEAMDGV' A
#
# COMPACT_ATOMS: atom_id res chain seq x y z
N MET A 1 12.44 -10.54 -2.77
CA MET A 1 11.31 -11.21 -2.09
C MET A 1 10.43 -10.27 -1.24
N ARG A 2 10.91 -9.12 -0.75
CA ARG A 2 10.10 -8.26 0.14
C ARG A 2 8.88 -7.61 -0.53
N LEU A 3 8.99 -7.23 -1.82
CA LEU A 3 7.90 -6.56 -2.53
C LEU A 3 6.65 -7.43 -2.67
N ALA A 4 6.77 -8.67 -3.16
CA ALA A 4 5.61 -9.55 -3.34
C ALA A 4 4.92 -9.88 -1.99
N ALA A 5 5.69 -10.08 -0.92
CA ALA A 5 5.15 -10.30 0.42
C ALA A 5 4.44 -9.05 0.96
N ALA A 6 5.04 -7.87 0.80
CA ALA A 6 4.43 -6.60 1.18
C ALA A 6 3.14 -6.31 0.40
N VAL A 7 3.12 -6.60 -0.91
CA VAL A 7 1.92 -6.49 -1.75
C VAL A 7 0.84 -7.45 -1.25
N LYS A 8 1.18 -8.69 -0.91
CA LYS A 8 0.16 -9.64 -0.41
C LYS A 8 -0.39 -9.23 0.95
N TRP A 9 0.48 -8.85 1.89
CA TRP A 9 0.05 -8.37 3.21
C TRP A 9 -0.78 -7.10 3.12
N TYR A 10 -0.42 -6.20 2.20
CA TYR A 10 -1.26 -5.07 1.84
C TYR A 10 -2.60 -5.62 1.35
N GLU A 11 -2.69 -6.32 0.21
CA GLU A 11 -3.93 -6.83 -0.41
C GLU A 11 -4.92 -7.49 0.57
N VAL A 12 -4.43 -8.26 1.57
CA VAL A 12 -5.27 -8.91 2.58
C VAL A 12 -5.56 -8.05 3.84
N GLU A 13 -5.40 -6.73 3.73
CA GLU A 13 -5.70 -5.71 4.74
C GLU A 13 -4.94 -5.88 6.08
N HIS A 14 -3.77 -6.53 6.06
CA HIS A 14 -2.96 -6.72 7.27
C HIS A 14 -2.06 -5.52 7.60
N ILE A 15 -1.70 -4.71 6.60
CA ILE A 15 -0.81 -3.55 6.75
C ILE A 15 -1.26 -2.40 5.83
N SER A 16 -1.00 -1.16 6.23
CA SER A 16 -1.23 0.02 5.38
C SER A 16 -0.25 0.09 4.21
N GLN A 17 -0.54 0.94 3.22
CA GLN A 17 0.32 1.15 2.06
C GLN A 17 1.67 1.72 2.46
N ALA A 18 1.69 2.65 3.43
CA ALA A 18 2.91 3.22 3.98
C ALA A 18 3.80 2.15 4.62
N LYS A 19 3.20 1.25 5.42
CA LYS A 19 3.92 0.14 6.05
C LYS A 19 4.41 -0.89 5.04
N ALA A 20 3.64 -1.14 4.00
CA ALA A 20 4.04 -2.03 2.91
C ALA A 20 5.24 -1.47 2.12
N ALA A 21 5.26 -0.16 1.84
CA ALA A 21 6.40 0.51 1.21
C ALA A 21 7.67 0.44 2.09
N GLU A 22 7.53 0.70 3.40
CA GLU A 22 8.61 0.56 4.39
C GLU A 22 9.20 -0.87 4.39
N ILE A 23 8.35 -1.88 4.49
CA ILE A 23 8.76 -3.30 4.49
C ILE A 23 9.41 -3.71 3.17
N ALA A 24 8.89 -3.21 2.05
CA ALA A 24 9.44 -3.47 0.72
C ALA A 24 10.77 -2.74 0.48
N GLY A 25 11.10 -1.71 1.28
CA GLY A 25 12.30 -0.89 1.13
C GLY A 25 12.25 0.01 -0.11
N VAL A 26 11.05 0.48 -0.47
CA VAL A 26 10.80 1.34 -1.63
C VAL A 26 10.05 2.59 -1.21
N SER A 27 10.07 3.61 -2.05
CA SER A 27 9.21 4.78 -1.86
C SER A 27 7.73 4.42 -2.00
N ARG A 28 6.85 5.24 -1.41
CA ARG A 28 5.39 5.08 -1.54
C ARG A 28 4.94 5.09 -3.00
N ALA A 29 5.54 5.92 -3.84
CA ALA A 29 5.24 6.00 -5.28
C ALA A 29 5.64 4.72 -6.02
N GLU A 30 6.81 4.16 -5.72
CA GLU A 30 7.25 2.87 -6.28
C GLU A 30 6.36 1.72 -5.83
N PHE A 31 5.89 1.75 -4.58
CA PHE A 31 4.93 0.76 -4.10
C PHE A 31 3.59 0.84 -4.84
N LEU A 32 3.03 2.04 -5.05
CA LEU A 32 1.82 2.23 -5.87
C LEU A 32 2.00 1.70 -7.30
N ALA A 33 3.14 2.01 -7.92
CA ALA A 33 3.45 1.50 -9.24
C ALA A 33 3.54 -0.04 -9.24
N ALA A 34 4.03 -0.65 -8.16
CA ALA A 34 4.09 -2.11 -8.04
C ALA A 34 2.71 -2.76 -7.95
N LEU A 35 1.73 -2.16 -7.25
CA LEU A 35 0.38 -2.71 -7.11
C LEU A 35 -0.28 -3.00 -8.46
N THR A 36 -0.07 -2.12 -9.46
CA THR A 36 -0.58 -2.32 -10.83
C THR A 36 -0.03 -3.58 -11.50
N ARG A 37 1.22 -3.96 -11.19
CA ARG A 37 1.87 -5.16 -11.75
C ARG A 37 1.34 -6.45 -11.13
N TYR A 38 0.71 -6.36 -9.97
CA TYR A 38 0.13 -7.49 -9.23
C TYR A 38 -1.40 -7.52 -9.30
N ASP A 39 -2.02 -6.61 -10.08
CA ASP A 39 -3.48 -6.47 -10.19
C ASP A 39 -4.18 -6.22 -8.84
N VAL A 40 -3.51 -5.46 -7.96
CA VAL A 40 -4.03 -5.08 -6.65
C VAL A 40 -4.45 -3.62 -6.68
N THR A 41 -5.66 -3.33 -6.17
CA THR A 41 -6.15 -1.96 -6.01
C THR A 41 -5.33 -1.19 -4.96
N PRO A 42 -4.96 0.08 -5.21
CA PRO A 42 -4.34 0.94 -4.19
C PRO A 42 -5.34 1.50 -3.17
N PHE A 43 -6.61 1.11 -3.25
CA PHE A 43 -7.67 1.57 -2.36
C PHE A 43 -8.14 0.39 -1.50
N GLN A 44 -7.71 0.34 -0.24
CA GLN A 44 -8.17 -0.63 0.76
C GLN A 44 -9.27 -0.12 1.68
N TYR A 45 -9.74 1.09 1.43
CA TYR A 45 -10.57 1.81 2.39
C TYR A 45 -12.03 1.47 2.19
N GLN A 46 -12.70 1.22 3.31
CA GLN A 46 -14.14 1.00 3.35
C GLN A 46 -14.91 2.33 3.37
N SER A 47 -14.25 3.44 3.70
CA SER A 47 -14.82 4.78 3.73
C SER A 47 -13.91 5.83 3.07
N ALA A 48 -14.49 6.97 2.68
CA ALA A 48 -13.73 8.10 2.15
C ALA A 48 -12.80 8.73 3.21
N ASP A 49 -13.18 8.66 4.49
CA ASP A 49 -12.38 9.21 5.58
C ASP A 49 -11.08 8.42 5.79
N ASP A 50 -11.11 7.08 5.66
CA ASP A 50 -9.90 6.27 5.78
C ASP A 50 -8.91 6.56 4.65
N LEU A 51 -9.43 6.82 3.44
CA LEU A 51 -8.60 7.24 2.29
C LEU A 51 -7.94 8.60 2.53
N ILE A 52 -8.66 9.55 3.13
CA ILE A 52 -8.13 10.88 3.44
C ILE A 52 -7.02 10.79 4.49
N ASN A 53 -7.24 10.01 5.56
CA ASN A 53 -6.25 9.82 6.62
C ASN A 53 -4.92 9.27 6.06
N GLU A 54 -4.97 8.26 5.20
CA GLU A 54 -3.74 7.70 4.63
C GLU A 54 -3.08 8.60 3.58
N ALA A 55 -3.85 9.44 2.87
CA ALA A 55 -3.28 10.47 2.02
C ALA A 55 -2.52 11.54 2.83
N MET A 56 -2.97 11.82 4.06
CA MET A 56 -2.37 12.79 4.97
C MET A 56 -1.16 12.23 5.74
N ASP A 57 -1.16 10.94 6.08
CA ASP A 57 -0.04 10.26 6.76
C ASP A 57 1.24 10.13 5.91
N GLY A 58 1.14 10.40 4.60
CA GLY A 58 2.24 10.33 3.65
C GLY A 58 3.01 11.64 3.41
N VAL A 59 2.76 12.70 4.19
CA VAL A 59 3.41 14.04 4.10
C VAL A 59 4.43 14.25 5.20
#